data_AF-A0A257M6U7-F1
#
_entry.id   AF-A0A257M6U7-F1
#
_cell.length_a   1.000
_cell.length_b   1.000
_cell.length_c   1.000
_cell.angle_alpha   90.00
_cell.angle_beta   90.00
_cell.angle_gamma   90.00
#
_symmetry.space_group_name_H-M   'P 1'
#
loop_
_entity.id
_entity.type
_entity.pdbx_description
1 polymer ?
#
loop_
_entity_poly.entity_id
_entity_poly.type
_entity_poly.pdbx_seq_one_letter_code
_entity_poly.pdbx_strand_id
1 'polypeptide(L)'
;MIGLCVSLVVTSSLLTHFLGHRASAAFANTASAASEILPPPTGELPPWGELITLDIDLEQPEEYVSFEATTDRIATWTFTNCTLKQTREILVGSGMSAGLIESTLAADKVEDSPKATIVRPGDEVVIAMPNEVRAKLYATLAQWPENRYMANPYHLPSEDFSALLTSKDVLPAALEMLKKLTYTQAGKRVFSDPEVVLHQIPTAEGRLHLMKMLTYQTAVLARLRLRPDSDVDKLLGYWGAMPGVRTKDLRPLLDSIKKTPEGGTISLLYFLPPFARERLYTFPLPAEAGDVKMDCHWTAMNFFNDTPDPRFQDNAYASNFIKENCYQIGKPSKVGDLVFLLNSKNEVIHSAVYIADDLVFTKNGINFAQPWILMRIPNLREVFTSGEEPKVAYYRRKDS
;
A
#
# COMPACT_ATOMS: atom_id res chain seq x y z
N MET A 1 7.44 -56.01 11.55
CA MET A 1 7.18 -54.75 10.82
C MET A 1 5.67 -54.51 10.64
N ILE A 2 4.87 -54.71 11.70
CA ILE A 2 3.41 -54.45 11.71
C ILE A 2 3.05 -53.65 12.99
N GLY A 3 3.73 -53.90 14.11
CA GLY A 3 3.55 -53.12 15.35
C GLY A 3 3.96 -51.64 15.29
N LEU A 4 4.87 -51.25 14.38
CA LEU A 4 5.31 -49.85 14.23
C LEU A 4 4.30 -48.98 13.45
N CYS A 5 3.50 -49.57 12.56
CA CYS A 5 2.50 -48.83 11.78
C CYS A 5 1.23 -48.52 12.60
N VAL A 6 0.85 -49.40 13.55
CA VAL A 6 -0.34 -49.19 14.38
C VAL A 6 -0.11 -48.06 15.41
N SER A 7 1.11 -47.92 15.92
CA SER A 7 1.49 -46.84 16.86
C SER A 7 1.42 -45.43 16.22
N LEU A 8 1.76 -45.32 14.93
CA LEU A 8 1.73 -44.06 14.18
C LEU A 8 0.31 -43.59 13.83
N VAL A 9 -0.61 -44.54 13.56
CA VAL A 9 -2.02 -44.21 13.25
C VAL A 9 -2.78 -43.77 14.51
N VAL A 10 -2.52 -44.41 15.65
CA VAL A 10 -3.19 -44.07 16.93
C VAL A 10 -2.68 -42.73 17.48
N THR A 11 -1.38 -42.45 17.38
CA THR A 11 -0.81 -41.15 17.80
C THR A 11 -1.25 -40.01 16.90
N SER A 12 -1.35 -40.23 15.57
CA SER A 12 -1.86 -39.22 14.63
C SER A 12 -3.34 -38.89 14.87
N SER A 13 -4.16 -39.90 15.18
CA SER A 13 -5.61 -39.74 15.43
C SER A 13 -5.90 -39.04 16.77
N LEU A 14 -5.12 -39.34 17.81
CA LEU A 14 -5.24 -38.65 19.11
C LEU A 14 -4.73 -37.20 19.03
N LEU A 15 -3.68 -36.91 18.26
CA LEU A 15 -3.22 -35.53 18.00
C LEU A 15 -4.26 -34.73 17.20
N THR A 16 -4.89 -35.32 16.18
CA THR A 16 -5.96 -34.64 15.42
C THR A 16 -7.20 -34.39 16.28
N HIS A 17 -7.57 -35.31 17.16
CA HIS A 17 -8.73 -35.13 18.04
C HIS A 17 -8.50 -34.08 19.14
N PHE A 18 -7.28 -34.00 19.69
CA PHE A 18 -6.92 -32.98 20.69
C PHE A 18 -6.63 -31.59 20.08
N LEU A 19 -6.03 -31.53 18.88
CA LEU A 19 -5.85 -30.27 18.16
C LEU A 19 -7.17 -29.76 17.56
N GLY A 20 -8.08 -30.66 17.16
CA GLY A 20 -9.42 -30.30 16.67
C GLY A 20 -10.30 -29.64 17.74
N HIS A 21 -10.21 -30.05 19.01
CA HIS A 21 -10.97 -29.42 20.09
C HIS A 21 -10.37 -28.11 20.63
N ARG A 22 -9.04 -27.91 20.55
CA ARG A 22 -8.42 -26.62 20.92
C ARG A 22 -8.48 -25.59 19.80
N ALA A 23 -8.41 -26.00 18.53
CA ALA A 23 -8.60 -25.11 17.38
C ALA A 23 -10.07 -24.67 17.25
N SER A 24 -11.04 -25.53 17.57
CA SER A 24 -12.46 -25.17 17.44
C SER A 24 -12.90 -24.06 18.39
N ALA A 25 -12.25 -23.87 19.55
CA ALA A 25 -12.56 -22.78 20.48
C ALA A 25 -11.92 -21.44 20.07
N ALA A 26 -10.75 -21.47 19.43
CA ALA A 26 -10.07 -20.26 18.94
C ALA A 26 -10.63 -19.76 17.60
N PHE A 27 -11.07 -20.66 16.73
CA PHE A 27 -11.78 -20.31 15.47
C PHE A 27 -13.24 -19.90 15.69
N ALA A 28 -13.89 -20.35 16.77
CA ALA A 28 -15.24 -19.91 17.11
C ALA A 28 -15.31 -18.41 17.42
N ASN A 29 -14.27 -17.84 18.05
CA ASN A 29 -14.25 -16.42 18.41
C ASN A 29 -13.95 -15.48 17.23
N THR A 30 -13.29 -15.94 16.17
CA THR A 30 -13.09 -15.15 14.94
C THR A 30 -14.24 -15.30 13.95
N ALA A 31 -14.95 -16.44 13.94
CA ALA A 31 -16.21 -16.58 13.20
C ALA A 31 -17.36 -15.77 13.82
N SER A 32 -17.34 -15.56 15.14
CA SER A 32 -18.40 -14.86 15.87
C SER A 32 -18.49 -13.36 15.53
N ALA A 33 -17.37 -12.69 15.23
CA ALA A 33 -17.37 -11.28 14.86
C ALA A 33 -18.05 -11.00 13.49
N ALA A 34 -18.25 -12.03 12.66
CA ALA A 34 -19.00 -11.92 11.40
C ALA A 34 -20.51 -12.20 11.56
N SER A 35 -20.96 -12.54 12.77
CA SER A 35 -22.32 -13.00 13.09
C SER A 35 -23.10 -12.02 13.97
N GLU A 36 -22.76 -10.73 13.97
CA GLU A 36 -23.78 -9.76 14.36
C GLU A 36 -24.88 -9.79 13.28
N ILE A 37 -26.04 -10.33 13.67
CA ILE A 37 -27.28 -10.26 12.89
C ILE A 37 -27.70 -8.79 12.91
N LEU A 38 -27.04 -7.99 12.06
CA LEU A 38 -27.46 -6.63 11.82
C LEU A 38 -28.84 -6.69 11.16
N PRO A 39 -29.80 -5.87 11.64
CA PRO A 39 -31.13 -5.83 11.06
C PRO A 39 -31.01 -5.57 9.54
N PRO A 40 -31.92 -6.13 8.73
CA PRO A 40 -31.90 -5.90 7.30
C PRO A 40 -31.95 -4.38 7.01
N PRO A 41 -31.18 -3.89 6.04
CA PRO A 41 -31.15 -2.47 5.74
C PRO A 41 -32.55 -1.98 5.33
N THR A 42 -32.92 -0.81 5.82
CA THR A 42 -34.20 -0.15 5.50
C THR A 42 -34.06 0.62 4.18
N GLY A 43 -34.40 -0.03 3.06
CA GLY A 43 -34.41 0.60 1.73
C GLY A 43 -34.10 -0.38 0.60
N GLU A 44 -34.13 0.11 -0.65
CA GLU A 44 -33.67 -0.68 -1.79
C GLU A 44 -32.14 -0.83 -1.73
N LEU A 45 -31.66 -2.08 -1.75
CA LEU A 45 -30.23 -2.36 -1.81
C LEU A 45 -29.60 -1.83 -3.10
N PRO A 46 -28.38 -1.27 -3.03
CA PRO A 46 -27.65 -0.86 -4.23
C PRO A 46 -27.36 -2.09 -5.11
N PRO A 47 -27.03 -1.89 -6.41
CA PRO A 47 -26.83 -2.99 -7.36
C PRO A 47 -25.78 -4.02 -6.91
N TRP A 48 -24.75 -3.58 -6.18
CA TRP A 48 -23.69 -4.45 -5.65
C TRP A 48 -24.08 -5.23 -4.39
N GLY A 49 -25.21 -4.91 -3.76
CA GLY A 49 -25.68 -5.55 -2.53
C GLY A 49 -25.15 -4.95 -1.23
N GLU A 50 -25.35 -5.67 -0.13
CA GLU A 50 -24.90 -5.27 1.21
C GLU A 50 -23.43 -5.69 1.42
N LEU A 51 -22.54 -4.72 1.62
CA LEU A 51 -21.13 -4.98 1.90
C LEU A 51 -20.84 -4.98 3.40
N ILE A 52 -19.96 -5.88 3.82
CA ILE A 52 -19.30 -5.85 5.12
C ILE A 52 -17.84 -5.52 4.87
N THR A 53 -17.39 -4.41 5.44
CA THR A 53 -16.01 -3.94 5.29
C THR A 53 -15.29 -3.97 6.64
N LEU A 54 -14.03 -4.36 6.61
CA LEU A 54 -13.11 -4.24 7.73
C LEU A 54 -11.86 -3.53 7.21
N ASP A 55 -11.51 -2.40 7.83
CA ASP A 55 -10.25 -1.74 7.55
C ASP A 55 -9.14 -2.57 8.23
N ILE A 56 -8.09 -2.87 7.48
CA ILE A 56 -6.92 -3.64 7.92
C ILE A 56 -5.65 -2.89 7.55
N ASP A 57 -4.56 -3.16 8.27
CA ASP A 57 -3.25 -2.62 7.91
C ASP A 57 -2.37 -3.73 7.33
N LEU A 58 -1.75 -3.44 6.18
CA LEU A 58 -0.81 -4.33 5.51
C LEU A 58 0.60 -3.78 5.67
N GLU A 59 1.55 -4.67 6.00
CA GLU A 59 2.97 -4.38 6.03
C GLU A 59 3.66 -5.09 4.86
N GLN A 60 4.83 -4.59 4.47
CA GLN A 60 5.69 -5.34 3.56
C GLN A 60 6.08 -6.70 4.16
N PRO A 61 6.26 -7.72 3.29
CA PRO A 61 6.86 -8.99 3.70
C PRO A 61 8.23 -8.77 4.34
N GLU A 62 8.55 -9.57 5.34
CA GLU A 62 9.82 -9.51 6.06
C GLU A 62 11.01 -9.63 5.10
N GLU A 63 10.88 -10.47 4.08
CA GLU A 63 11.90 -10.72 3.07
C GLU A 63 12.32 -9.44 2.34
N TYR A 64 11.43 -8.45 2.20
CA TYR A 64 11.72 -7.21 1.47
C TYR A 64 12.43 -6.18 2.34
N VAL A 65 12.14 -6.16 3.63
CA VAL A 65 12.70 -5.20 4.59
C VAL A 65 13.90 -5.74 5.38
N SER A 66 14.11 -7.05 5.38
CA SER A 66 15.20 -7.72 6.10
C SER A 66 16.59 -7.19 5.73
N PHE A 67 16.83 -6.91 4.45
CA PHE A 67 18.09 -6.33 3.99
C PHE A 67 18.32 -4.92 4.55
N GLU A 68 17.28 -4.09 4.58
CA GLU A 68 17.37 -2.73 5.13
C GLU A 68 17.57 -2.76 6.66
N ALA A 69 16.92 -3.69 7.35
CA ALA A 69 17.00 -3.83 8.81
C ALA A 69 18.33 -4.39 9.32
N THR A 70 19.05 -5.16 8.51
CA THR A 70 20.29 -5.87 8.90
C THR A 70 21.56 -5.17 8.42
N THR A 71 21.46 -4.24 7.48
CA THR A 71 22.61 -3.48 6.97
C THR A 71 22.88 -2.26 7.85
N ASP A 72 24.12 -2.06 8.26
CA ASP A 72 24.58 -0.87 9.00
C ASP A 72 24.76 0.31 8.03
N ARG A 73 23.63 0.81 7.52
CA ARG A 73 23.61 1.91 6.54
C ARG A 73 23.78 3.24 7.24
N ILE A 74 24.68 4.05 6.70
CA ILE A 74 24.82 5.46 7.09
C ILE A 74 24.04 6.36 6.13
N ALA A 75 23.45 7.42 6.68
CA ALA A 75 22.78 8.44 5.89
C ALA A 75 23.73 8.96 4.79
N THR A 76 23.22 8.99 3.55
CA THR A 76 23.99 9.40 2.38
C THR A 76 23.15 10.32 1.51
N TRP A 77 23.67 11.51 1.21
CA TRP A 77 23.05 12.49 0.32
C TRP A 77 23.85 12.60 -0.97
N THR A 78 23.19 12.34 -2.09
CA THR A 78 23.79 12.40 -3.42
C THR A 78 23.30 13.64 -4.15
N PHE A 79 24.23 14.51 -4.56
CA PHE A 79 23.97 15.69 -5.37
C PHE A 79 24.45 15.43 -6.80
N THR A 80 23.61 14.77 -7.60
CA THR A 80 23.97 14.33 -8.95
C THR A 80 24.21 15.53 -9.87
N ASN A 81 25.34 15.52 -10.58
CA ASN A 81 25.85 16.61 -11.42
C ASN A 81 26.07 17.94 -10.68
N CYS A 82 26.23 17.91 -9.36
CA CYS A 82 26.65 19.07 -8.57
C CYS A 82 28.13 18.94 -8.20
N THR A 83 28.80 20.09 -8.13
CA THR A 83 30.12 20.26 -7.51
C THR A 83 29.99 20.51 -6.02
N LEU A 84 31.08 20.33 -5.26
CA LEU A 84 31.11 20.69 -3.84
C LEU A 84 30.65 22.13 -3.54
N LYS A 85 30.99 23.08 -4.41
CA LYS A 85 30.56 24.47 -4.27
C LYS A 85 29.03 24.62 -4.41
N GLN A 86 28.44 23.99 -5.42
CA GLN A 86 26.99 24.01 -5.63
C GLN A 86 26.26 23.28 -4.49
N THR A 87 26.80 22.15 -4.03
CA THR A 87 26.30 21.43 -2.86
C THR A 87 26.26 22.34 -1.63
N ARG A 88 27.32 23.09 -1.38
CA ARG A 88 27.36 24.10 -0.30
C ARG A 88 26.29 25.19 -0.49
N GLU A 89 26.11 25.70 -1.70
CA GLU A 89 25.07 26.69 -2.00
C GLU A 89 23.66 26.14 -1.73
N ILE A 90 23.40 24.86 -2.03
CA ILE A 90 22.14 24.18 -1.71
C ILE A 90 21.93 24.10 -0.19
N LEU A 91 22.95 23.72 0.58
CA LEU A 91 22.86 23.66 2.04
C LEU A 91 22.61 25.05 2.66
N VAL A 92 23.25 26.10 2.14
CA VAL A 92 22.96 27.48 2.55
C VAL A 92 21.53 27.86 2.20
N GLY A 93 21.09 27.55 0.97
CA GLY A 93 19.74 27.86 0.47
C GLY A 93 18.63 27.14 1.23
N SER A 94 18.90 25.97 1.80
CA SER A 94 17.94 25.26 2.68
C SER A 94 17.82 25.88 4.07
N GLY A 95 18.72 26.81 4.43
CA GLY A 95 18.76 27.48 5.73
C GLY A 95 19.63 26.78 6.76
N MET A 96 20.52 25.87 6.34
CA MET A 96 21.46 25.21 7.26
C MET A 96 22.47 26.22 7.83
N SER A 97 22.76 26.12 9.13
CA SER A 97 23.71 27.03 9.79
C SER A 97 25.14 26.78 9.31
N ALA A 98 25.98 27.81 9.35
CA ALA A 98 27.39 27.69 8.93
C ALA A 98 28.13 26.56 9.67
N GLY A 99 27.91 26.40 10.98
CA GLY A 99 28.53 25.33 11.76
C GLY A 99 28.07 23.93 11.33
N LEU A 100 26.78 23.75 11.01
CA LEU A 100 26.29 22.47 10.48
C LEU A 100 26.83 22.19 9.08
N ILE A 101 26.95 23.21 8.22
CA ILE A 101 27.53 23.06 6.88
C ILE A 101 28.98 22.60 6.95
N GLU A 102 29.80 23.20 7.83
CA GLU A 102 31.19 22.75 8.01
C GLU A 102 31.26 21.31 8.51
N SER A 103 30.40 20.92 9.46
CA SER A 103 30.34 19.52 9.94
C SER A 103 29.86 18.54 8.86
N THR A 104 28.92 18.98 8.01
CA THR A 104 28.35 18.20 6.90
C THR A 104 29.37 17.96 5.80
N LEU A 105 30.15 19.00 5.48
CA LEU A 105 31.11 19.00 4.36
C LEU A 105 32.56 18.76 4.80
N ALA A 106 32.75 18.12 5.95
CA ALA A 106 34.08 17.71 6.40
C ALA A 106 34.73 16.76 5.39
N ALA A 107 36.06 16.83 5.25
CA ALA A 107 36.78 16.17 4.15
C ALA A 107 36.64 14.63 4.15
N ASP A 108 36.45 14.02 5.33
CA ASP A 108 36.23 12.58 5.51
C ASP A 108 34.78 12.14 5.22
N LYS A 109 33.86 13.09 5.07
CA LYS A 109 32.43 12.86 4.83
C LYS A 109 32.00 13.11 3.39
N VAL A 110 32.89 13.62 2.55
CA VAL A 110 32.55 14.06 1.19
C VAL A 110 33.40 13.33 0.17
N GLU A 111 32.73 12.77 -0.83
CA GLU A 111 33.34 12.33 -2.09
C GLU A 111 32.89 13.27 -3.20
N ASP A 112 33.81 14.05 -3.75
CA ASP A 112 33.53 14.93 -4.87
C ASP A 112 34.07 14.33 -6.18
N SER A 113 33.20 14.19 -7.17
CA SER A 113 33.53 13.62 -8.47
C SER A 113 32.85 14.41 -9.59
N PRO A 114 33.28 14.26 -10.86
CA PRO A 114 32.62 14.93 -11.98
C PRO A 114 31.14 14.55 -12.17
N LYS A 115 30.69 13.42 -11.61
CA LYS A 115 29.32 12.92 -11.75
C LYS A 115 28.41 13.33 -10.60
N ALA A 116 28.95 13.51 -9.40
CA ALA A 116 28.19 13.84 -8.21
C ALA A 116 29.12 14.26 -7.07
N THR A 117 28.59 15.07 -6.16
CA THR A 117 29.09 15.17 -4.77
C THR A 117 28.25 14.24 -3.89
N ILE A 118 28.90 13.30 -3.19
CA ILE A 118 28.27 12.39 -2.24
C ILE A 118 28.67 12.83 -0.83
N VAL A 119 27.69 13.03 0.04
CA VAL A 119 27.87 13.50 1.41
C VAL A 119 27.33 12.47 2.40
N ARG A 120 28.14 12.13 3.40
CA ARG A 120 27.77 11.25 4.52
C ARG A 120 27.73 12.09 5.79
N PRO A 121 26.61 12.79 6.07
CA PRO A 121 26.57 13.85 7.08
C PRO A 121 26.87 13.37 8.50
N GLY A 122 26.63 12.10 8.81
CA GLY A 122 26.67 11.55 10.16
C GLY A 122 25.36 11.80 10.92
N ASP A 123 25.04 10.91 11.87
CA ASP A 123 23.81 10.96 12.64
C ASP A 123 23.67 12.30 13.40
N GLU A 124 24.78 12.86 13.89
CA GLU A 124 24.79 14.11 14.63
C GLU A 124 24.27 15.29 13.80
N VAL A 125 24.59 15.34 12.51
CA VAL A 125 24.11 16.39 11.60
C VAL A 125 22.63 16.18 11.32
N VAL A 126 22.21 14.95 11.01
CA VAL A 126 20.80 14.63 10.73
C VAL A 126 19.91 14.93 11.94
N ILE A 127 20.36 14.59 13.15
CA ILE A 127 19.68 14.82 14.42
C ILE A 127 19.61 16.31 14.78
N ALA A 128 20.67 17.09 14.49
CA ALA A 128 20.75 18.51 14.83
C ALA A 128 20.00 19.41 13.84
N MET A 129 19.67 18.91 12.65
CA MET A 129 18.97 19.66 11.62
C MET A 129 17.54 20.05 12.06
N PRO A 130 17.17 21.35 12.03
CA PRO A 130 15.80 21.78 12.29
C PRO A 130 14.81 21.25 11.24
N ASN A 131 13.55 21.02 11.64
CA ASN A 131 12.52 20.46 10.74
C ASN A 131 12.28 21.30 9.48
N GLU A 132 12.36 22.63 9.57
CA GLU A 132 12.23 23.53 8.42
C GLU A 132 13.39 23.39 7.42
N VAL A 133 14.61 23.21 7.93
CA VAL A 133 15.81 22.99 7.10
C VAL A 133 15.73 21.59 6.47
N ARG A 134 15.33 20.58 7.25
CA ARG A 134 15.09 19.21 6.78
C ARG A 134 14.11 19.19 5.62
N ALA A 135 12.94 19.80 5.78
CA ALA A 135 11.91 19.84 4.75
C ALA A 135 12.42 20.47 3.43
N LYS A 136 13.15 21.59 3.51
CA LYS A 136 13.71 22.27 2.31
C LYS A 136 14.82 21.48 1.65
N LEU A 137 15.76 20.96 2.44
CA LEU A 137 16.87 20.17 1.93
C LEU A 137 16.35 18.88 1.29
N TYR A 138 15.45 18.17 1.96
CA TYR A 138 14.97 16.87 1.48
C TYR A 138 14.07 17.02 0.26
N ALA A 139 13.27 18.09 0.17
CA ALA A 139 12.56 18.42 -1.06
C ALA A 139 13.50 18.69 -2.26
N THR A 140 14.71 19.19 -2.00
CA THR A 140 15.74 19.37 -3.04
C THR A 140 16.39 18.04 -3.39
N LEU A 141 16.81 17.26 -2.39
CA LEU A 141 17.41 15.94 -2.58
C LEU A 141 16.49 14.95 -3.31
N ALA A 142 15.17 15.06 -3.08
CA ALA A 142 14.15 14.24 -3.73
C ALA A 142 14.12 14.35 -5.26
N GLN A 143 14.74 15.39 -5.83
CA GLN A 143 14.88 15.55 -7.28
C GLN A 143 15.80 14.50 -7.90
N TRP A 144 16.66 13.87 -7.10
CA TRP A 144 17.57 12.80 -7.52
C TRP A 144 17.12 11.45 -6.94
N PRO A 145 16.81 10.46 -7.78
CA PRO A 145 16.30 9.16 -7.32
C PRO A 145 17.30 8.37 -6.48
N GLU A 146 18.59 8.70 -6.54
CA GLU A 146 19.64 8.15 -5.67
C GLU A 146 19.35 8.41 -4.18
N ASN A 147 18.65 9.50 -3.85
CA ASN A 147 18.21 9.81 -2.49
C ASN A 147 16.87 9.14 -2.18
N ARG A 148 16.86 7.80 -2.17
CA ARG A 148 15.63 6.97 -2.10
C ARG A 148 14.62 7.43 -1.05
N TYR A 149 15.04 7.68 0.19
CA TYR A 149 14.15 8.04 1.30
C TYR A 149 13.67 9.50 1.27
N MET A 150 14.32 10.37 0.49
CA MET A 150 13.85 11.74 0.23
C MET A 150 12.91 11.75 -0.98
N ALA A 151 13.23 10.97 -2.02
CA ALA A 151 12.39 10.81 -3.20
C ALA A 151 11.08 10.06 -2.89
N ASN A 152 11.11 9.10 -1.94
CA ASN A 152 9.97 8.29 -1.53
C ASN A 152 9.95 8.19 0.02
N PRO A 153 9.61 9.28 0.73
CA PRO A 153 9.59 9.27 2.17
C PRO A 153 8.45 8.40 2.71
N TYR A 154 8.63 7.86 3.92
CA TYR A 154 7.57 7.15 4.61
C TYR A 154 6.47 8.12 5.02
N HIS A 155 5.22 7.80 4.69
CA HIS A 155 4.05 8.58 5.10
C HIS A 155 3.56 8.09 6.45
N LEU A 156 3.41 9.01 7.40
CA LEU A 156 2.99 8.70 8.77
C LEU A 156 1.58 9.28 9.00
N PRO A 157 0.52 8.45 8.93
CA PRO A 157 -0.87 8.93 8.94
C PRO A 157 -1.31 9.49 10.31
N SER A 158 -0.62 9.16 11.39
CA SER A 158 -0.97 9.58 12.75
C SER A 158 0.28 9.96 13.56
N GLU A 159 0.11 10.79 14.59
CA GLU A 159 1.11 10.94 15.66
C GLU A 159 1.07 9.77 16.64
N ASP A 160 0.00 8.99 16.58
CA ASP A 160 -0.24 7.86 17.44
C ASP A 160 0.57 6.66 16.95
N PHE A 161 1.76 6.55 17.51
CA PHE A 161 2.64 5.41 17.37
C PHE A 161 2.33 4.32 18.42
N SER A 162 1.19 4.36 19.13
CA SER A 162 0.89 3.39 20.19
C SER A 162 0.84 1.94 19.68
N ALA A 163 0.46 1.72 18.42
CA ALA A 163 0.54 0.41 17.78
C ALA A 163 1.98 -0.16 17.76
N LEU A 164 3.02 0.68 17.68
CA LEU A 164 4.43 0.27 17.78
C LEU A 164 4.86 -0.18 19.17
N LEU A 165 4.18 0.31 20.21
CA LEU A 165 4.46 -0.05 21.60
C LEU A 165 3.93 -1.45 21.97
N THR A 166 3.24 -2.12 21.04
CA THR A 166 2.77 -3.50 21.24
C THR A 166 3.91 -4.53 21.14
N SER A 167 5.02 -4.18 20.47
CA SER A 167 6.24 -4.97 20.46
C SER A 167 7.17 -4.58 21.60
N LYS A 168 7.69 -5.57 22.32
CA LYS A 168 8.68 -5.36 23.39
C LYS A 168 10.03 -4.84 22.87
N ASP A 169 10.24 -4.90 21.56
CA ASP A 169 11.55 -4.69 20.94
C ASP A 169 11.73 -3.28 20.35
N VAL A 170 10.68 -2.45 20.31
CA VAL A 170 10.78 -1.02 19.97
C VAL A 170 10.86 -0.20 21.25
N LEU A 171 12.07 0.28 21.53
CA LEU A 171 12.35 1.08 22.72
C LEU A 171 11.71 2.48 22.62
N PRO A 172 11.26 3.07 23.73
CA PRO A 172 10.74 4.44 23.76
C PRO A 172 11.70 5.47 23.14
N ALA A 173 13.02 5.28 23.29
CA ALA A 173 14.02 6.17 22.72
C ALA A 173 13.99 6.21 21.18
N ALA A 174 13.77 5.07 20.52
CA ALA A 174 13.65 5.00 19.06
C ALA A 174 12.39 5.72 18.57
N LEU A 175 11.29 5.64 19.31
CA LEU A 175 10.06 6.38 19.00
C LEU A 175 10.23 7.89 19.16
N GLU A 176 10.91 8.34 20.22
CA GLU A 176 11.21 9.76 20.39
C GLU A 176 12.14 10.27 19.29
N MET A 177 13.10 9.45 18.83
CA MET A 177 13.92 9.81 17.68
C MET A 177 13.10 9.88 16.37
N LEU A 178 12.24 8.89 16.11
CA LEU A 178 11.33 8.90 14.96
C LEU A 178 10.47 10.17 14.94
N LYS A 179 9.85 10.51 16.07
CA LYS A 179 9.06 11.75 16.23
C LYS A 179 9.89 13.00 15.97
N LYS A 180 11.12 13.04 16.50
CA LYS A 180 12.03 14.17 16.32
C LYS A 180 12.44 14.39 14.85
N LEU A 181 12.68 13.30 14.12
CA LEU A 181 13.12 13.36 12.72
C LEU A 181 11.96 13.51 11.73
N THR A 182 10.73 13.24 12.17
CA THR A 182 9.52 13.46 11.38
C THR A 182 9.34 14.95 11.05
N TYR A 183 8.96 15.23 9.81
CA TYR A 183 8.76 16.60 9.31
C TYR A 183 7.51 16.68 8.43
N THR A 184 7.14 17.90 8.03
CA THR A 184 6.01 18.13 7.12
C THR A 184 6.50 18.46 5.72
N GLN A 185 5.95 17.78 4.72
CA GLN A 185 6.20 18.04 3.31
C GLN A 185 4.86 18.06 2.56
N ALA A 186 4.59 19.16 1.86
CA ALA A 186 3.32 19.37 1.12
C ALA A 186 2.05 19.10 1.94
N GLY A 187 2.06 19.45 3.24
CA GLY A 187 0.93 19.26 4.16
C GLY A 187 0.85 17.86 4.77
N LYS A 188 1.78 16.95 4.44
CA LYS A 188 1.83 15.58 4.98
C LYS A 188 2.96 15.40 5.96
N ARG A 189 2.73 14.57 6.97
CA ARG A 189 3.75 14.09 7.89
C ARG A 189 4.55 12.97 7.23
N VAL A 190 5.86 13.15 7.19
CA VAL A 190 6.76 12.25 6.49
C VAL A 190 8.04 12.00 7.28
N PHE A 191 8.69 10.89 6.97
CA PHE A 191 9.95 10.46 7.58
C PHE A 191 10.90 9.89 6.52
N SER A 192 12.18 10.29 6.58
CA SER A 192 13.19 9.98 5.55
C SER A 192 14.51 9.46 6.11
N ASP A 193 14.63 9.29 7.44
CA ASP A 193 15.91 9.03 8.12
C ASP A 193 15.93 7.70 8.89
N PRO A 194 15.53 6.55 8.28
CA PRO A 194 15.47 5.28 8.99
C PRO A 194 16.82 4.88 9.57
N GLU A 195 17.93 5.15 8.88
CA GLU A 195 19.29 4.81 9.30
C GLU A 195 19.60 5.28 10.73
N VAL A 196 19.31 6.55 11.02
CA VAL A 196 19.59 7.19 12.31
C VAL A 196 18.81 6.56 13.47
N VAL A 197 17.59 6.10 13.18
CA VAL A 197 16.75 5.43 14.19
C VAL A 197 17.20 3.98 14.38
N LEU A 198 17.55 3.29 13.29
CA LEU A 198 18.01 1.91 13.32
C LEU A 198 19.32 1.74 14.11
N HIS A 199 20.24 2.69 14.05
CA HIS A 199 21.47 2.68 14.85
C HIS A 199 21.21 2.68 16.37
N GLN A 200 20.06 3.19 16.82
CA GLN A 200 19.67 3.19 18.25
C GLN A 200 19.00 1.88 18.70
N ILE A 201 18.70 0.98 17.76
CA ILE A 201 18.06 -0.29 18.06
C ILE A 201 19.13 -1.39 18.01
N PRO A 202 19.42 -2.07 19.14
CA PRO A 202 20.53 -3.01 19.22
C PRO A 202 20.21 -4.39 18.64
N THR A 203 18.93 -4.77 18.54
CA THR A 203 18.49 -6.09 18.09
C THR A 203 18.06 -6.06 16.63
N ALA A 204 18.34 -7.14 15.89
CA ALA A 204 17.90 -7.28 14.50
C ALA A 204 16.37 -7.34 14.41
N GLU A 205 15.72 -7.97 15.39
CA GLU A 205 14.28 -8.08 15.51
C GLU A 205 13.62 -6.71 15.71
N GLY A 206 14.21 -5.85 16.56
CA GLY A 206 13.71 -4.50 16.77
C GLY A 206 13.86 -3.62 15.53
N ARG A 207 14.99 -3.73 14.83
CA ARG A 207 15.24 -3.02 13.56
C ARG A 207 14.25 -3.44 12.49
N LEU A 208 14.02 -4.74 12.35
CA LEU A 208 13.05 -5.30 11.44
C LEU A 208 11.63 -4.82 11.76
N HIS A 209 11.25 -4.84 13.03
CA HIS A 209 9.92 -4.38 13.45
C HIS A 209 9.68 -2.91 13.13
N LEU A 210 10.67 -2.03 13.36
CA LEU A 210 10.58 -0.62 12.95
C LEU A 210 10.39 -0.49 11.43
N MET A 211 11.19 -1.21 10.64
CA MET A 211 11.10 -1.14 9.19
C MET A 211 9.76 -1.62 8.66
N LYS A 212 9.21 -2.73 9.19
CA LYS A 212 7.86 -3.20 8.81
C LYS A 212 6.80 -2.16 9.12
N MET A 213 6.86 -1.53 10.30
CA MET A 213 5.90 -0.49 10.65
C MET A 213 5.91 0.68 9.67
N LEU A 214 7.09 1.15 9.27
CA LEU A 214 7.21 2.27 8.34
C LEU A 214 6.52 1.99 6.99
N THR A 215 6.20 0.73 6.70
CA THR A 215 5.58 0.29 5.45
C THR A 215 4.05 0.08 5.53
N TYR A 216 3.42 0.35 6.68
CA TYR A 216 1.98 0.15 6.85
C TYR A 216 1.16 0.89 5.79
N GLN A 217 0.17 0.18 5.24
CA GLN A 217 -0.87 0.76 4.41
C GLN A 217 -2.23 0.21 4.80
N THR A 218 -3.15 1.12 5.07
CA THR A 218 -4.55 0.78 5.35
C THR A 218 -5.24 0.33 4.06
N ALA A 219 -5.77 -0.89 4.10
CA ALA A 219 -6.57 -1.52 3.07
C ALA A 219 -7.95 -1.89 3.62
N VAL A 220 -8.89 -2.20 2.74
CA VAL A 220 -10.23 -2.65 3.11
C VAL A 220 -10.38 -4.12 2.77
N LEU A 221 -10.66 -4.99 3.74
CA LEU A 221 -11.25 -6.30 3.47
C LEU A 221 -12.74 -6.12 3.24
N ALA A 222 -13.22 -6.54 2.07
CA ALA A 222 -14.63 -6.41 1.71
C ALA A 222 -15.26 -7.79 1.44
N ARG A 223 -16.46 -7.98 1.97
CA ARG A 223 -17.28 -9.17 1.79
C ARG A 223 -18.69 -8.78 1.37
N LEU A 224 -19.30 -9.55 0.49
CA LEU A 224 -20.72 -9.46 0.18
C LEU A 224 -21.51 -10.27 1.21
N ARG A 225 -22.52 -9.65 1.83
CA ARG A 225 -23.49 -10.35 2.67
C ARG A 225 -24.64 -10.87 1.80
N LEU A 226 -24.97 -12.15 1.98
CA LEU A 226 -26.14 -12.78 1.40
C LEU A 226 -27.06 -13.22 2.53
N ARG A 227 -28.34 -12.87 2.40
CA ARG A 227 -29.42 -13.26 3.29
C ARG A 227 -30.34 -14.26 2.58
N PRO A 228 -31.17 -15.02 3.31
CA PRO A 228 -32.12 -15.95 2.69
C PRO A 228 -33.07 -15.32 1.66
N ASP A 229 -33.32 -14.01 1.76
CA ASP A 229 -34.17 -13.22 0.88
C ASP A 229 -33.39 -12.43 -0.20
N SER A 230 -32.06 -12.52 -0.25
CA SER A 230 -31.26 -11.77 -1.23
C SER A 230 -31.60 -12.10 -2.68
N ASP A 231 -31.67 -11.07 -3.53
CA ASP A 231 -31.86 -11.21 -4.97
C ASP A 231 -30.55 -11.57 -5.67
N VAL A 232 -30.36 -12.85 -5.92
CA VAL A 232 -29.16 -13.39 -6.59
C VAL A 232 -29.06 -12.90 -8.04
N ASP A 233 -30.19 -12.69 -8.72
CA ASP A 233 -30.20 -12.21 -10.10
C ASP A 233 -29.69 -10.77 -10.18
N LYS A 234 -30.16 -9.89 -9.28
CA LYS A 234 -29.67 -8.50 -9.17
C LYS A 234 -28.18 -8.45 -8.86
N LEU A 235 -27.72 -9.26 -7.89
CA LEU A 235 -26.30 -9.35 -7.54
C LEU A 235 -25.43 -9.81 -8.71
N LEU A 236 -25.87 -10.82 -9.45
CA LEU A 236 -25.15 -11.30 -10.65
C LEU A 236 -25.27 -10.31 -11.81
N GLY A 237 -26.31 -9.48 -11.87
CA GLY A 237 -26.42 -8.37 -12.82
C GLY A 237 -25.33 -7.31 -12.62
N TYR A 238 -24.88 -7.10 -11.37
CA TYR A 238 -23.76 -6.20 -11.08
C TYR A 238 -22.41 -6.93 -11.21
N TRP A 239 -22.22 -8.01 -10.44
CA TRP A 239 -20.93 -8.69 -10.34
C TRP A 239 -20.61 -9.60 -11.53
N GLY A 240 -21.62 -10.19 -12.16
CA GLY A 240 -21.46 -11.11 -13.29
C GLY A 240 -21.39 -10.42 -14.66
N ALA A 241 -21.60 -9.10 -14.73
CA ALA A 241 -21.49 -8.31 -15.95
C ALA A 241 -20.04 -7.98 -16.34
N MET A 242 -19.07 -8.28 -15.46
CA MET A 242 -17.66 -7.97 -15.68
C MET A 242 -16.96 -8.91 -16.67
N PRO A 243 -16.14 -8.39 -17.58
CA PRO A 243 -15.20 -9.21 -18.35
C PRO A 243 -14.31 -10.07 -17.43
N GLY A 244 -14.08 -11.32 -17.83
CA GLY A 244 -13.25 -12.28 -17.06
C GLY A 244 -13.96 -12.93 -15.87
N VAL A 245 -15.16 -12.49 -15.50
CA VAL A 245 -15.95 -13.08 -14.40
C VAL A 245 -17.05 -13.97 -14.96
N ARG A 246 -17.11 -15.22 -14.47
CA ARG A 246 -18.04 -16.23 -14.99
C ARG A 246 -19.24 -16.37 -14.08
N THR A 247 -20.38 -15.80 -14.47
CA THR A 247 -21.67 -15.93 -13.77
C THR A 247 -22.04 -17.38 -13.46
N LYS A 248 -21.73 -18.31 -14.37
CA LYS A 248 -21.97 -19.75 -14.17
C LYS A 248 -21.21 -20.35 -12.98
N ASP A 249 -20.07 -19.76 -12.61
CA ASP A 249 -19.25 -20.23 -11.50
C ASP A 249 -19.63 -19.51 -10.19
N LEU A 250 -20.14 -18.27 -10.27
CA LEU A 250 -20.61 -17.52 -9.10
C LEU A 250 -21.99 -17.97 -8.59
N ARG A 251 -22.95 -18.23 -9.49
CA ARG A 251 -24.33 -18.55 -9.09
C ARG A 251 -24.43 -19.72 -8.09
N PRO A 252 -23.81 -20.90 -8.32
CA PRO A 252 -23.93 -22.01 -7.39
C PRO A 252 -23.41 -21.67 -5.98
N LEU A 253 -22.37 -20.83 -5.92
CA LEU A 253 -21.80 -20.36 -4.67
C LEU A 253 -22.75 -19.41 -3.93
N LEU A 254 -23.33 -18.44 -4.64
CA LEU A 254 -24.33 -17.53 -4.07
C LEU A 254 -25.59 -18.28 -3.60
N ASP A 255 -26.11 -19.19 -4.42
CA ASP A 255 -27.29 -20.00 -4.09
C ASP A 255 -27.03 -20.91 -2.88
N SER A 256 -25.82 -21.45 -2.75
CA SER A 256 -25.44 -22.26 -1.58
C SER A 256 -25.42 -21.42 -0.30
N ILE A 257 -24.91 -20.20 -0.34
CA ILE A 257 -24.86 -19.31 0.82
C ILE A 257 -26.27 -18.79 1.16
N LYS A 258 -27.09 -18.45 0.17
CA LYS A 258 -28.47 -18.01 0.39
C LYS A 258 -29.33 -19.09 1.06
N LYS A 259 -29.05 -20.37 0.83
CA LYS A 259 -29.80 -21.51 1.40
C LYS A 259 -29.52 -21.78 2.88
N THR A 260 -28.48 -21.18 3.47
CA THR A 260 -28.24 -21.34 4.91
C THR A 260 -29.29 -20.54 5.70
N PRO A 261 -29.73 -21.01 6.88
CA PRO A 261 -30.82 -20.37 7.64
C PRO A 261 -30.59 -18.87 7.95
N GLU A 262 -29.34 -18.50 8.22
CA GLU A 262 -28.92 -17.11 8.53
C GLU A 262 -28.31 -16.38 7.31
N GLY A 263 -28.28 -17.03 6.15
CA GLY A 263 -27.43 -16.60 5.04
C GLY A 263 -25.94 -16.70 5.40
N GLY A 264 -25.13 -15.81 4.85
CA GLY A 264 -23.70 -15.78 5.12
C GLY A 264 -22.98 -14.67 4.38
N THR A 265 -21.66 -14.79 4.31
CA THR A 265 -20.80 -13.78 3.68
C THR A 265 -19.76 -14.43 2.80
N ILE A 266 -19.40 -13.75 1.71
CA ILE A 266 -18.39 -14.20 0.77
C ILE A 266 -17.42 -13.06 0.45
N SER A 267 -16.12 -13.38 0.40
CA SER A 267 -15.09 -12.40 0.04
C SER A 267 -15.31 -11.83 -1.37
N LEU A 268 -15.14 -10.51 -1.53
CA LEU A 268 -15.20 -9.87 -2.85
C LEU A 268 -14.12 -10.40 -3.81
N LEU A 269 -13.05 -11.00 -3.30
CA LEU A 269 -11.99 -11.64 -4.08
C LEU A 269 -12.53 -12.58 -5.18
N TYR A 270 -13.59 -13.34 -4.87
CA TYR A 270 -14.20 -14.30 -5.81
C TYR A 270 -14.93 -13.63 -6.99
N PHE A 271 -15.28 -12.35 -6.86
CA PHE A 271 -16.00 -11.59 -7.88
C PHE A 271 -15.04 -10.78 -8.76
N LEU A 272 -13.77 -10.66 -8.40
CA LEU A 272 -12.80 -9.90 -9.19
C LEU A 272 -12.32 -10.68 -10.42
N PRO A 273 -11.95 -9.97 -11.52
CA PRO A 273 -11.32 -10.60 -12.68
C PRO A 273 -9.95 -11.22 -12.30
N PRO A 274 -9.42 -12.18 -13.08
CA PRO A 274 -8.19 -12.90 -12.75
C PRO A 274 -7.02 -11.99 -12.38
N PHE A 275 -6.77 -10.94 -13.19
CA PHE A 275 -5.70 -9.98 -12.94
C PHE A 275 -5.71 -9.38 -11.53
N ALA A 276 -6.88 -8.87 -11.12
CA ALA A 276 -7.04 -8.22 -9.82
C ALA A 276 -7.07 -9.24 -8.68
N ARG A 277 -7.70 -10.40 -8.90
CA ARG A 277 -7.77 -11.49 -7.92
C ARG A 277 -6.41 -12.01 -7.52
N GLU A 278 -5.50 -12.19 -8.47
CA GLU A 278 -4.15 -12.70 -8.22
C GLU A 278 -3.25 -11.72 -7.47
N ARG A 279 -3.57 -10.43 -7.51
CA ARG A 279 -2.74 -9.34 -6.98
C ARG A 279 -3.27 -8.75 -5.69
N LEU A 280 -4.57 -8.87 -5.42
CA LEU A 280 -5.18 -8.21 -4.27
C LEU A 280 -4.50 -8.62 -2.94
N TYR A 281 -4.06 -7.62 -2.19
CA TYR A 281 -3.30 -7.71 -0.94
C TYR A 281 -1.90 -8.32 -1.08
N THR A 282 -1.31 -8.30 -2.27
CA THR A 282 0.07 -8.74 -2.51
C THR A 282 0.98 -7.56 -2.83
N PHE A 283 2.28 -7.78 -2.67
CA PHE A 283 3.34 -6.86 -3.08
C PHE A 283 4.02 -7.41 -4.34
N PRO A 284 4.36 -6.59 -5.34
CA PRO A 284 5.20 -7.04 -6.44
C PRO A 284 6.63 -7.30 -5.96
N LEU A 285 7.33 -8.16 -6.69
CA LEU A 285 8.78 -8.26 -6.55
C LEU A 285 9.46 -6.98 -7.06
N PRO A 286 10.66 -6.64 -6.54
CA PRO A 286 11.49 -5.59 -7.12
C PRO A 286 11.73 -5.87 -8.62
N ALA A 287 11.46 -4.87 -9.46
CA ALA A 287 11.66 -4.97 -10.90
C ALA A 287 13.15 -4.81 -11.27
N GLU A 288 13.63 -5.59 -12.23
CA GLU A 288 14.96 -5.44 -12.82
C GLU A 288 14.98 -4.36 -13.93
N ALA A 289 16.18 -3.99 -14.37
CA ALA A 289 16.33 -3.02 -15.46
C ALA A 289 15.76 -3.59 -16.77
N GLY A 290 14.71 -2.96 -17.28
CA GLY A 290 14.00 -3.38 -18.50
C GLY A 290 12.66 -4.07 -18.25
N ASP A 291 12.36 -4.40 -16.98
CA ASP A 291 11.06 -4.95 -16.61
C ASP A 291 9.93 -3.93 -16.76
N VAL A 292 8.72 -4.44 -16.96
CA VAL A 292 7.50 -3.65 -17.01
C VAL A 292 7.24 -3.02 -15.65
N LYS A 293 7.10 -1.70 -15.63
CA LYS A 293 6.78 -0.99 -14.40
C LYS A 293 5.29 -1.12 -14.08
N MET A 294 4.98 -1.89 -13.04
CA MET A 294 3.61 -2.16 -12.60
C MET A 294 3.07 -1.03 -11.70
N ASP A 295 2.91 0.16 -12.26
CA ASP A 295 2.38 1.32 -11.53
C ASP A 295 0.84 1.34 -11.44
N CYS A 296 0.29 2.42 -10.87
CA CYS A 296 -1.16 2.60 -10.72
C CYS A 296 -1.89 2.65 -12.07
N HIS A 297 -1.29 3.26 -13.09
CA HIS A 297 -1.90 3.41 -14.39
C HIS A 297 -1.91 2.09 -15.14
N TRP A 298 -0.76 1.42 -15.23
CA TRP A 298 -0.64 0.09 -15.81
C TRP A 298 -1.60 -0.91 -15.15
N THR A 299 -1.72 -0.84 -13.82
CA THR A 299 -2.64 -1.69 -13.05
C THR A 299 -4.10 -1.43 -13.44
N ALA A 300 -4.55 -0.17 -13.45
CA ALA A 300 -5.94 0.17 -13.74
C ALA A 300 -6.31 -0.18 -15.20
N MET A 301 -5.38 0.01 -16.13
CA MET A 301 -5.58 -0.30 -17.54
C MET A 301 -5.56 -1.81 -17.84
N ASN A 302 -4.93 -2.62 -16.99
CA ASN A 302 -4.92 -4.08 -17.14
C ASN A 302 -5.97 -4.81 -16.30
N PHE A 303 -6.86 -4.12 -15.59
CA PHE A 303 -7.82 -4.72 -14.66
C PHE A 303 -8.64 -5.89 -15.25
N PHE A 304 -9.05 -5.78 -16.52
CA PHE A 304 -9.81 -6.80 -17.24
C PHE A 304 -8.98 -7.69 -18.17
N ASN A 305 -7.67 -7.48 -18.24
CA ASN A 305 -6.80 -8.20 -19.18
C ASN A 305 -6.27 -9.48 -18.53
N ASP A 306 -6.71 -10.64 -19.01
CA ASP A 306 -6.16 -11.93 -18.57
C ASP A 306 -4.63 -12.00 -18.80
N THR A 307 -4.16 -11.44 -19.92
CA THR A 307 -2.73 -11.20 -20.18
C THR A 307 -2.47 -9.71 -20.16
N PRO A 308 -1.73 -9.18 -19.17
CA PRO A 308 -1.46 -7.76 -19.09
C PRO A 308 -0.72 -7.22 -20.31
N ASP A 309 -1.18 -6.10 -20.86
CA ASP A 309 -0.54 -5.38 -21.94
C ASP A 309 0.57 -4.48 -21.38
N PRO A 310 1.85 -4.76 -21.67
CA PRO A 310 2.97 -4.00 -21.15
C PRO A 310 3.00 -2.57 -21.70
N ARG A 311 2.32 -2.28 -22.82
CA ARG A 311 2.31 -0.94 -23.43
C ARG A 311 1.61 0.10 -22.56
N PHE A 312 0.78 -0.30 -21.60
CA PHE A 312 0.13 0.63 -20.69
C PHE A 312 1.07 1.35 -19.72
N GLN A 313 2.35 0.96 -19.64
CA GLN A 313 3.37 1.74 -18.93
C GLN A 313 3.79 3.01 -19.71
N ASP A 314 3.49 3.07 -21.01
CA ASP A 314 3.76 4.23 -21.85
C ASP A 314 2.58 5.21 -21.78
N ASN A 315 2.86 6.42 -21.30
CA ASN A 315 1.84 7.45 -21.08
C ASN A 315 1.12 7.85 -22.39
N ALA A 316 1.82 7.86 -23.53
CA ALA A 316 1.23 8.26 -24.80
C ALA A 316 0.26 7.18 -25.31
N TYR A 317 0.67 5.92 -25.26
CA TYR A 317 -0.17 4.78 -25.59
C TYR A 317 -1.42 4.74 -24.70
N ALA A 318 -1.24 4.82 -23.39
CA ALA A 318 -2.35 4.73 -22.45
C ALA A 318 -3.33 5.91 -22.59
N SER A 319 -2.82 7.13 -22.81
CA SER A 319 -3.65 8.31 -23.11
C SER A 319 -4.46 8.15 -24.39
N ASN A 320 -3.85 7.63 -25.46
CA ASN A 320 -4.56 7.37 -26.72
C ASN A 320 -5.62 6.28 -26.55
N PHE A 321 -5.28 5.20 -25.83
CA PHE A 321 -6.24 4.16 -25.50
C PHE A 321 -7.46 4.72 -24.76
N ILE A 322 -7.27 5.58 -23.76
CA ILE A 322 -8.38 6.19 -23.01
C ILE A 322 -9.26 7.06 -23.94
N LYS A 323 -8.65 7.88 -24.80
CA LYS A 323 -9.40 8.72 -25.76
C LYS A 323 -10.24 7.90 -26.73
N GLU A 324 -9.69 6.80 -27.21
CA GLU A 324 -10.33 5.95 -28.23
C GLU A 324 -11.36 5.00 -27.62
N ASN A 325 -11.10 4.46 -26.42
CA ASN A 325 -11.83 3.33 -25.86
C ASN A 325 -12.63 3.66 -24.59
N CYS A 326 -12.48 4.86 -24.03
CA CYS A 326 -13.24 5.29 -22.85
C CYS A 326 -14.09 6.53 -23.14
N TYR A 327 -15.03 6.80 -22.25
CA TYR A 327 -15.77 8.06 -22.19
C TYR A 327 -15.95 8.50 -20.75
N GLN A 328 -16.00 9.82 -20.52
CA GLN A 328 -16.13 10.37 -19.18
C GLN A 328 -17.56 10.16 -18.65
N ILE A 329 -17.68 9.86 -17.36
CA ILE A 329 -18.95 9.71 -16.65
C ILE A 329 -18.99 10.63 -15.42
N GLY A 330 -20.20 11.01 -14.98
CA GLY A 330 -20.36 11.92 -13.84
C GLY A 330 -20.06 11.27 -12.49
N LYS A 331 -20.38 9.98 -12.34
CA LYS A 331 -20.15 9.17 -11.14
C LYS A 331 -19.93 7.70 -11.55
N PRO A 332 -19.08 6.95 -10.83
CA PRO A 332 -18.92 5.53 -11.10
C PRO A 332 -20.18 4.77 -10.69
N SER A 333 -20.52 3.74 -11.43
CA SER A 333 -21.71 2.91 -11.16
C SER A 333 -21.57 1.45 -11.57
N LYS A 334 -20.44 1.06 -12.18
CA LYS A 334 -20.13 -0.32 -12.55
C LYS A 334 -18.71 -0.65 -12.11
N VAL A 335 -18.49 -1.89 -11.69
CA VAL A 335 -17.12 -2.40 -11.47
C VAL A 335 -16.30 -2.19 -12.74
N GLY A 336 -15.07 -1.70 -12.60
CA GLY A 336 -14.21 -1.43 -13.75
C GLY A 336 -14.21 0.02 -14.23
N ASP A 337 -15.12 0.86 -13.74
CA ASP A 337 -15.04 2.30 -14.00
C ASP A 337 -13.69 2.83 -13.50
N LEU A 338 -13.00 3.57 -14.36
CA LEU A 338 -11.71 4.16 -14.06
C LEU A 338 -11.90 5.40 -13.20
N VAL A 339 -11.09 5.50 -12.16
CA VAL A 339 -11.03 6.64 -11.25
C VAL A 339 -9.66 7.29 -11.41
N PHE A 340 -9.62 8.52 -11.91
CA PHE A 340 -8.40 9.31 -12.03
C PHE A 340 -8.38 10.43 -10.99
N LEU A 341 -7.26 10.55 -10.30
CA LEU A 341 -6.95 11.73 -9.49
C LEU A 341 -6.14 12.70 -10.33
N LEU A 342 -6.59 13.95 -10.37
CA LEU A 342 -5.99 15.02 -11.16
C LEU A 342 -5.44 16.11 -10.25
N ASN A 343 -4.26 16.63 -10.57
CA ASN A 343 -3.70 17.81 -9.89
C ASN A 343 -4.37 19.11 -10.37
N SER A 344 -3.92 20.26 -9.85
CA SER A 344 -4.42 21.59 -10.22
C SER A 344 -4.23 21.94 -11.70
N LYS A 345 -3.29 21.29 -12.40
CA LYS A 345 -3.04 21.40 -13.84
C LYS A 345 -3.88 20.42 -14.68
N ASN A 346 -4.76 19.64 -14.04
CA ASN A 346 -5.54 18.56 -14.63
C ASN A 346 -4.69 17.40 -15.20
N GLU A 347 -3.47 17.22 -14.70
CA GLU A 347 -2.63 16.06 -15.03
C GLU A 347 -3.02 14.88 -14.12
N VAL A 348 -3.06 13.67 -14.69
CA VAL A 348 -3.33 12.45 -13.93
C VAL A 348 -2.14 12.14 -13.02
N ILE A 349 -2.36 12.18 -11.71
CA ILE A 349 -1.35 11.85 -10.70
C ILE A 349 -1.55 10.45 -10.10
N HIS A 350 -2.75 9.89 -10.25
CA HIS A 350 -3.05 8.53 -9.81
C HIS A 350 -4.23 7.93 -10.56
N SER A 351 -4.23 6.60 -10.70
CA SER A 351 -5.29 5.83 -11.36
C SER A 351 -5.74 4.66 -10.48
N ALA A 352 -7.05 4.43 -10.40
CA ALA A 352 -7.64 3.32 -9.68
C ALA A 352 -8.88 2.78 -10.43
N VAL A 353 -9.42 1.66 -9.97
CA VAL A 353 -10.60 1.02 -10.57
C VAL A 353 -11.70 0.92 -9.54
N TYR A 354 -12.87 1.48 -9.84
CA TYR A 354 -14.04 1.39 -8.97
C TYR A 354 -14.53 -0.06 -8.84
N ILE A 355 -14.85 -0.46 -7.61
CA ILE A 355 -15.37 -1.79 -7.28
C ILE A 355 -16.84 -1.69 -6.88
N ALA A 356 -17.15 -1.02 -5.77
CA ALA A 356 -18.52 -0.87 -5.28
C ALA A 356 -18.55 0.15 -4.13
N ASP A 357 -19.66 0.85 -3.95
CA ASP A 357 -19.83 1.87 -2.91
C ASP A 357 -18.76 2.97 -2.96
N ASP A 358 -17.85 3.03 -2.00
CA ASP A 358 -16.69 3.93 -1.98
C ASP A 358 -15.37 3.21 -2.26
N LEU A 359 -15.41 1.93 -2.64
CA LEU A 359 -14.23 1.08 -2.78
C LEU A 359 -13.63 1.13 -4.19
N VAL A 360 -12.31 1.22 -4.23
CA VAL A 360 -11.49 1.10 -5.44
C VAL A 360 -10.40 0.05 -5.27
N PHE A 361 -10.07 -0.65 -6.36
CA PHE A 361 -8.85 -1.43 -6.50
C PHE A 361 -7.74 -0.53 -7.02
N THR A 362 -6.61 -0.51 -6.33
CA THR A 362 -5.50 0.40 -6.61
C THR A 362 -4.15 -0.25 -6.34
N LYS A 363 -3.13 0.21 -7.04
CA LYS A 363 -1.71 0.00 -6.72
C LYS A 363 -1.15 1.35 -6.35
N ASN A 364 -0.76 1.57 -5.09
CA ASN A 364 -0.47 2.91 -4.57
C ASN A 364 0.88 3.52 -5.02
N GLY A 365 1.24 3.40 -6.29
CA GLY A 365 2.46 3.93 -6.88
C GLY A 365 3.35 2.84 -7.49
N ILE A 366 4.46 3.27 -8.06
CA ILE A 366 5.38 2.41 -8.84
C ILE A 366 6.29 1.54 -7.97
N ASN A 367 6.42 1.86 -6.68
CA ASN A 367 7.37 1.21 -5.79
C ASN A 367 6.91 -0.22 -5.48
N PHE A 368 7.85 -1.17 -5.45
CA PHE A 368 7.56 -2.54 -5.08
C PHE A 368 7.11 -2.69 -3.61
N ALA A 369 7.49 -1.71 -2.80
CA ALA A 369 7.06 -1.50 -1.42
C ALA A 369 5.55 -1.28 -1.24
N GLN A 370 4.80 -1.04 -2.31
CA GLN A 370 3.39 -0.68 -2.26
C GLN A 370 2.52 -1.84 -2.76
N PRO A 371 1.52 -2.31 -2.00
CA PRO A 371 0.69 -3.42 -2.40
C PRO A 371 -0.41 -3.01 -3.39
N TRP A 372 -1.02 -4.01 -4.01
CA TRP A 372 -2.36 -3.86 -4.60
C TRP A 372 -3.40 -4.04 -3.50
N ILE A 373 -4.34 -3.11 -3.36
CA ILE A 373 -5.31 -3.11 -2.27
C ILE A 373 -6.70 -2.68 -2.73
N LEU A 374 -7.71 -3.00 -1.93
CA LEU A 374 -8.94 -2.25 -1.90
C LEU A 374 -8.76 -1.06 -0.96
N MET A 375 -9.18 0.11 -1.39
CA MET A 375 -9.11 1.35 -0.62
C MET A 375 -10.41 2.14 -0.78
N ARG A 376 -10.74 2.96 0.21
CA ARG A 376 -11.84 3.92 0.10
C ARG A 376 -11.42 5.12 -0.74
N ILE A 377 -12.30 5.64 -1.58
CA ILE A 377 -12.04 6.84 -2.40
C ILE A 377 -11.58 8.04 -1.54
N PRO A 378 -12.18 8.35 -0.37
CA PRO A 378 -11.67 9.41 0.50
C PRO A 378 -10.20 9.20 0.92
N ASN A 379 -9.85 8.00 1.38
CA ASN A 379 -8.48 7.67 1.79
C ASN A 379 -7.53 7.74 0.59
N LEU A 380 -7.95 7.29 -0.59
CA LEU A 380 -7.17 7.41 -1.81
C LEU A 380 -6.85 8.88 -2.11
N ARG A 381 -7.83 9.78 -2.02
CA ARG A 381 -7.62 11.22 -2.24
C ARG A 381 -6.62 11.78 -1.24
N GLU A 382 -6.77 11.45 0.04
CA GLU A 382 -5.85 11.86 1.10
C GLU A 382 -4.40 11.43 0.81
N VAL A 383 -4.20 10.17 0.42
CA VAL A 383 -2.88 9.62 0.06
C VAL A 383 -2.22 10.36 -1.09
N PHE A 384 -2.98 10.98 -2.00
CA PHE A 384 -2.45 11.71 -3.15
C PHE A 384 -2.59 13.24 -3.08
N THR A 385 -3.14 13.80 -1.99
CA THR A 385 -3.16 15.25 -1.74
C THR A 385 -1.73 15.80 -1.56
N SER A 386 -1.37 16.84 -2.30
CA SER A 386 -0.07 17.51 -2.18
C SER A 386 -0.28 19.01 -2.31
N GLY A 387 -0.39 19.69 -1.17
CA GLY A 387 -0.82 21.10 -1.09
C GLY A 387 -2.32 21.29 -1.32
N GLU A 388 -2.83 20.88 -2.48
CA GLU A 388 -4.25 20.97 -2.84
C GLU A 388 -4.88 19.59 -2.99
N GLU A 389 -6.16 19.48 -2.63
CA GLU A 389 -6.92 18.24 -2.78
C GLU A 389 -7.11 17.90 -4.27
N PRO A 390 -6.82 16.66 -4.71
CA PRO A 390 -6.93 16.30 -6.10
C PRO A 390 -8.40 16.25 -6.54
N LYS A 391 -8.63 16.68 -7.78
CA LYS A 391 -9.92 16.49 -8.45
C LYS A 391 -10.08 15.02 -8.82
N VAL A 392 -11.30 14.52 -8.79
CA VAL A 392 -11.61 13.15 -9.22
C VAL A 392 -12.34 13.20 -10.55
N ALA A 393 -11.88 12.39 -11.51
CA ALA A 393 -12.55 12.19 -12.78
C ALA A 393 -12.85 10.70 -12.99
N TYR A 394 -14.02 10.41 -13.56
CA TYR A 394 -14.49 9.05 -13.78
C TYR A 394 -14.63 8.76 -15.27
N TYR A 395 -14.21 7.57 -15.69
CA TYR A 395 -14.30 7.12 -17.07
C TYR A 395 -14.82 5.68 -17.14
N ARG A 396 -15.56 5.36 -18.20
CA ARG A 396 -16.01 4.00 -18.49
C ARG A 396 -15.46 3.55 -19.83
N ARG A 397 -15.03 2.29 -19.92
CA ARG A 397 -14.64 1.69 -21.19
C ARG A 397 -15.88 1.41 -22.03
N LYS A 398 -15.80 1.63 -23.34
CA LYS A 398 -16.92 1.45 -24.27
C LYS A 398 -17.36 -0.02 -24.41
N ASP A 399 -16.47 -0.95 -24.07
CA ASP A 399 -16.66 -2.40 -24.14
C ASP A 399 -17.12 -3.03 -22.81
N SER A 400 -17.42 -2.23 -21.78
CA SER A 400 -17.78 -2.66 -20.40
C SER A 400 -19.17 -2.24 -19.89
#